data_AF-A0A536MAW8-F1
#
_entry.id   AF-A0A536MAW8-F1
#
_cell.length_a   1.000
_cell.length_b   1.000
_cell.length_c   1.000
_cell.angle_alpha   90.00
_cell.angle_beta   90.00
_cell.angle_gamma   90.00
#
_symmetry.space_group_name_H-M   'P 1'
#
loop_
_entity.id
_entity.type
_entity.pdbx_description
1 polymer ?
#
loop_
_entity_poly.entity_id
_entity_poly.type
_entity_poly.pdbx_seq_one_letter_code
_entity_poly.pdbx_strand_id
1 'polypeptide(L)' 'MMQRPAIEYDGASHRESLTADNRRQNRMMNAGFTLLRFSAADVLSAPDSVVWSVRQMLRA' A
#
# COMPACT_ATOMS: atom_id res chain seq x y z
N MET A 1 -19.66 -4.60 6.44
CA MET A 1 -19.28 -4.34 5.03
C MET A 1 -18.05 -5.20 4.72
N MET A 2 -17.95 -5.80 3.54
CA MET A 2 -16.73 -6.49 3.12
C MET A 2 -15.60 -5.45 2.95
N GLN A 3 -14.44 -5.71 3.54
CA GLN A 3 -13.25 -4.88 3.33
C GLN A 3 -12.71 -5.04 1.90
N ARG A 4 -12.18 -3.96 1.34
CA ARG A 4 -11.47 -3.97 0.05
C ARG A 4 -9.99 -3.63 0.27
N PRO A 5 -9.19 -4.56 0.83
CA PRO A 5 -7.78 -4.30 1.05
C PRO A 5 -7.03 -4.21 -0.28
N ALA A 6 -6.07 -3.30 -0.35
CA ALA A 6 -5.10 -3.20 -1.42
C ALA A 6 -3.70 -3.06 -0.81
N ILE A 7 -2.71 -3.65 -1.47
CA ILE A 7 -1.30 -3.53 -1.10
C ILE A 7 -0.54 -3.04 -2.31
N GLU A 8 0.28 -2.01 -2.11
CA GLU A 8 1.20 -1.50 -3.12
C GLU A 8 2.63 -1.61 -2.60
N TYR A 9 3.52 -2.14 -3.44
CA TYR A 9 4.95 -2.23 -3.17
C TYR A 9 5.69 -1.33 -4.16
N ASP A 10 6.51 -0.43 -3.62
CA ASP A 10 7.23 0.61 -4.37
C ASP A 10 8.73 0.30 -4.33
N GLY A 11 9.27 -0.14 -5.47
CA GLY A 11 10.70 -0.37 -5.63
C GLY A 11 11.47 0.95 -5.77
N ALA A 12 12.76 0.96 -5.43
CA ALA A 12 13.61 2.17 -5.49
C ALA A 12 13.78 2.81 -6.90
N SER A 13 13.16 2.24 -7.94
CA SER A 13 13.23 2.71 -9.32
C SER A 13 11.84 2.98 -9.91
N HIS A 14 10.99 3.72 -9.20
CA HIS A 14 9.78 4.25 -9.82
C HIS A 14 10.09 5.54 -10.58
N ARG A 15 10.28 5.41 -11.90
CA ARG A 15 10.35 6.52 -12.87
C ARG A 15 8.97 7.11 -13.20
N GLU A 16 7.94 6.81 -12.40
CA GLU A 16 6.62 7.41 -12.53
C GLU A 16 6.54 8.75 -11.80
N SER A 17 5.75 9.69 -12.35
CA SER A 17 5.52 10.97 -11.69
C SER A 17 4.74 10.74 -10.39
N LEU A 18 5.23 11.29 -9.27
CA LEU A 18 4.51 11.34 -7.99
C LEU A 18 3.06 11.81 -8.15
N THR A 19 2.79 12.70 -9.12
CA THR A 19 1.44 13.16 -9.44
C THR A 19 0.54 12.04 -10.00
N ALA A 20 1.07 11.14 -10.83
CA ALA A 20 0.33 10.00 -11.37
C ALA A 20 -0.02 8.98 -10.27
N ASP A 21 0.94 8.68 -9.40
CA ASP A 21 0.73 7.80 -8.24
C ASP A 21 -0.32 8.35 -7.28
N ASN A 22 -0.22 9.64 -6.93
CA ASN A 22 -1.21 10.30 -6.07
C ASN A 22 -2.63 10.23 -6.68
N ARG A 23 -2.75 10.44 -8.00
CA ARG A 23 -4.05 10.31 -8.70
C ARG A 23 -4.57 8.86 -8.68
N ARG A 24 -3.71 7.86 -8.84
CA ARG A 24 -4.08 6.44 -8.76
C ARG A 24 -4.59 6.10 -7.35
N GLN A 25 -3.89 6.55 -6.32
CA GLN A 25 -4.23 6.30 -4.92
C GLN A 25 -5.54 6.98 -4.51
N ASN A 26 -5.75 8.24 -4.93
CA ASN A 26 -7.03 8.92 -4.72
C ASN A 26 -8.20 8.14 -5.33
N ARG A 27 -8.03 7.56 -6.52
CA ARG A 27 -9.07 6.73 -7.14
C ARG A 27 -9.34 5.45 -6.35
N MET A 28 -8.32 4.80 -5.81
CA MET A 28 -8.50 3.61 -4.97
C MET A 28 -9.23 3.94 -3.67
N MET A 29 -8.83 5.01 -2.97
CA MET A 29 -9.52 5.45 -1.76
C MET A 29 -10.98 5.83 -2.03
N ASN A 30 -11.26 6.56 -3.11
CA ASN A 30 -12.63 6.92 -3.51
C ASN A 30 -13.47 5.69 -3.88
N ALA A 31 -12.86 4.60 -4.33
CA ALA A 31 -13.53 3.33 -4.59
C ALA A 31 -13.71 2.49 -3.30
N GLY A 32 -13.33 3.00 -2.13
CA GLY A 32 -13.50 2.33 -0.84
C GLY A 32 -12.43 1.28 -0.55
N PHE A 33 -11.26 1.37 -1.18
CA PHE A 33 -10.13 0.52 -0.83
C PHE A 33 -9.40 1.07 0.41
N THR A 34 -8.99 0.16 1.30
CA THR A 34 -7.99 0.42 2.34
C THR A 34 -6.62 0.05 1.77
N LEU A 35 -5.74 1.04 1.61
CA LEU A 35 -4.44 0.86 0.94
C LEU A 35 -3.29 0.88 1.94
N LEU A 36 -2.48 -0.18 1.95
CA LEU A 36 -1.15 -0.20 2.58
C LEU A 36 -0.07 -0.06 1.50
N ARG A 37 0.93 0.78 1.77
CA ARG A 37 2.07 1.01 0.88
C ARG A 37 3.36 0.66 1.59
N PHE A 38 4.24 -0.05 0.90
CA PHE A 38 5.55 -0.43 1.42
C PHE A 38 6.63 -0.11 0.40
N SER A 39 7.73 0.48 0.86
CA SER A 39 8.94 0.65 0.07
C SER A 39 9.77 -0.63 0.03
N ALA A 40 10.77 -0.66 -0.86
CA ALA A 40 11.83 -1.66 -0.82
C ALA A 40 12.50 -1.76 0.56
N ALA A 41 12.71 -0.65 1.26
CA ALA A 41 13.33 -0.66 2.59
C ALA A 41 12.42 -1.33 3.63
N ASP A 42 11.11 -1.06 3.61
CA ASP A 42 10.16 -1.67 4.54
C ASP A 42 10.17 -3.21 4.39
N VAL A 43 10.15 -3.68 3.14
CA VAL A 43 10.11 -5.13 2.84
C VAL A 43 11.45 -5.80 3.14
N LEU A 44 12.58 -5.18 2.76
CA LEU A 44 13.90 -5.81 2.86
C LEU A 44 14.52 -5.66 4.25
N SER A 45 14.25 -4.56 4.95
CA SER A 45 14.85 -4.26 6.25
C SER A 45 13.94 -4.54 7.44
N ALA A 46 12.61 -4.55 7.25
CA ALA A 46 11.66 -4.75 8.33
C ALA A 46 10.43 -5.58 7.92
N PRO A 47 10.59 -6.78 7.31
CA PRO A 47 9.48 -7.57 6.79
C PRO A 47 8.41 -7.92 7.84
N ASP A 48 8.79 -8.09 9.10
CA ASP A 48 7.83 -8.38 10.18
C ASP A 48 6.82 -7.25 10.40
N SER A 49 7.24 -5.99 10.20
CA SER A 49 6.36 -4.82 10.31
C SER A 49 5.32 -4.78 9.18
N VAL A 50 5.73 -5.20 7.97
CA VAL A 50 4.85 -5.36 6.81
C VAL A 50 3.78 -6.41 7.10
N VAL A 51 4.21 -7.60 7.55
CA VAL A 51 3.31 -8.71 7.90
C VAL A 51 2.34 -8.30 9.01
N TRP A 52 2.82 -7.60 10.04
CA TRP A 52 1.97 -7.09 11.11
C TRP A 52 0.90 -6.13 10.57
N SER A 53 1.29 -5.17 9.73
CA SER A 53 0.37 -4.19 9.15
C SER A 53 -0.72 -4.84 8.30
N VAL A 54 -0.35 -5.82 7.47
CA VAL A 54 -1.30 -6.62 6.68
C VAL A 54 -2.27 -7.38 7.58
N ARG A 55 -1.78 -7.99 8.68
CA ARG A 55 -2.65 -8.67 9.65
C ARG A 55 -3.62 -7.71 10.33
N GLN A 56 -3.22 -6.48 10.65
CA GLN A 56 -4.12 -5.49 11.23
C GLN A 56 -5.21 -5.10 10.24
N MET A 57 -4.84 -4.86 8.97
CA MET A 57 -5.82 -4.54 7.92
C MET A 57 -6.85 -5.66 7.75
N LEU A 58 -6.43 -6.93 7.74
CA LEU A 58 -7.36 -8.06 7.60
C LEU A 58 -8.29 -8.27 8.80
N ARG A 59 -8.02 -7.65 9.96
CA ARG A 59 -8.86 -7.73 11.18
C ARG A 59 -9.92 -6.64 11.28
N ALA A 60 -9.78 -5.55 10.50
CA ALA A 60 -10.70 -4.42 10.51
C ALA A 60 -12.06 -4.73 9.85
#